data_AF-A0A1B2R709-F1
#
_entry.id   AF-A0A1B2R709-F1
#
_cell.length_a   1.000
_cell.length_b   1.000
_cell.length_c   1.000
_cell.angle_alpha   90.00
_cell.angle_beta   90.00
_cell.angle_gamma   90.00
#
_symmetry.space_group_name_H-M   'P 1'
#
loop_
_entity.id
_entity.type
_entity.pdbx_description
1 polymer ?
#
loop_
_entity_poly.entity_id
_entity_poly.type
_entity_poly.pdbx_seq_one_letter_code
_entity_poly.pdbx_strand_id
1 'polypeptide(L)'
;MAGNAERRIDVAIARGRERLLAAEPELARNADARATEKAGLAQERRIALYEAEIEQEIADYAQSQGIDEIDMLLRLGVDSDEEARELLALRRQQDEGDQGA
;
A
#
# COMPACT_ATOMS: atom_id res chain seq x y z
N MET A 1 25.89 -22.02 25.23
CA MET A 1 24.82 -22.01 26.26
C MET A 1 24.24 -20.61 26.46
N ALA A 2 23.75 -19.94 25.41
CA ALA A 2 23.13 -18.61 25.51
C ALA A 2 21.59 -18.66 25.68
N GLY A 3 20.95 -19.72 25.16
CA GLY A 3 19.49 -19.75 25.05
C GLY A 3 18.68 -19.96 26.34
N ASN A 4 19.30 -20.18 27.51
CA ASN A 4 18.55 -20.31 28.78
C ASN A 4 18.41 -18.95 29.50
N ALA A 5 19.42 -18.09 29.41
CA ALA A 5 19.35 -16.73 29.95
C ALA A 5 18.40 -15.86 29.12
N GLU A 6 18.48 -15.96 27.79
CA GLU A 6 17.60 -15.29 26.83
C GLU A 6 16.12 -15.65 27.07
N ARG A 7 15.80 -16.95 27.15
CA ARG A 7 14.45 -17.43 27.49
C ARG A 7 13.92 -16.91 28.83
N ARG A 8 14.78 -16.78 29.85
CA ARG A 8 14.37 -16.24 31.17
C ARG A 8 14.06 -14.74 31.10
N ILE A 9 14.79 -14.00 30.27
CA ILE A 9 14.56 -12.57 30.04
C ILE A 9 13.25 -12.37 29.29
N ASP A 10 12.99 -13.15 28.23
CA ASP A 10 11.74 -13.05 27.46
C ASP A 10 10.50 -13.31 28.33
N VAL A 11 10.57 -14.33 29.21
CA VAL A 11 9.48 -14.63 30.15
C VAL A 11 9.28 -13.49 31.16
N ALA A 12 10.36 -12.87 31.65
CA ALA A 12 10.27 -11.74 32.56
C ALA A 12 9.65 -10.51 31.89
N ILE A 13 10.04 -10.23 30.65
CA ILE A 13 9.48 -9.14 29.82
C ILE A 13 8.00 -9.40 29.54
N ALA A 14 7.62 -10.62 29.15
CA ALA A 14 6.23 -10.97 28.87
C ALA A 14 5.33 -10.76 30.11
N ARG A 15 5.78 -11.23 31.28
CA ARG A 15 5.06 -11.02 32.54
C ARG A 15 4.99 -9.55 32.96
N GLY A 16 6.06 -8.80 32.74
CA GLY A 16 6.07 -7.35 32.99
C GLY A 16 5.07 -6.61 32.11
N ARG A 17 5.03 -6.96 30.81
CA ARG A 17 4.06 -6.44 29.85
C ARG A 17 2.63 -6.77 30.25
N GLU A 18 2.33 -8.02 30.62
CA GLU A 18 1.00 -8.41 31.07
C GLU A 18 0.53 -7.60 32.29
N ARG A 19 1.39 -7.41 33.28
CA ARG A 19 1.07 -6.59 34.46
C ARG A 19 0.84 -5.13 34.09
N LEU A 20 1.68 -4.58 33.22
CA LEU A 20 1.54 -3.20 32.76
C LEU A 20 0.24 -3.00 31.98
N LEU A 21 -0.09 -3.90 31.05
CA LEU A 21 -1.33 -3.81 30.26
C LEU A 21 -2.58 -4.04 31.12
N ALA A 22 -2.49 -4.85 32.18
CA ALA A 22 -3.56 -5.01 33.15
C ALA A 22 -3.78 -3.75 34.01
N ALA A 23 -2.69 -3.04 34.37
CA ALA A 23 -2.75 -1.79 35.09
C ALA A 23 -3.20 -0.62 34.21
N GLU A 24 -2.83 -0.64 32.92
CA GLU A 24 -3.07 0.45 31.95
C GLU A 24 -3.69 -0.09 30.65
N PRO A 25 -4.99 -0.43 30.64
CA PRO A 25 -5.67 -1.01 29.46
C PRO A 25 -5.65 -0.13 28.21
N GLU A 26 -5.60 1.20 28.40
CA GLU A 26 -5.52 2.17 27.31
C GLU A 26 -4.22 2.02 26.49
N LEU A 27 -3.12 1.52 27.08
CA LEU A 27 -1.90 1.26 26.33
C LEU A 27 -2.09 0.18 25.26
N ALA A 28 -2.84 -0.88 25.58
CA ALA A 28 -3.17 -1.94 24.63
C ALA A 28 -4.08 -1.40 23.53
N ARG A 29 -5.13 -0.66 23.88
CA ARG A 29 -6.06 -0.03 22.93
C ARG A 29 -5.34 0.92 21.97
N ASN A 30 -4.45 1.76 22.49
CA ASN A 30 -3.68 2.70 21.67
C ASN A 30 -2.67 1.99 20.77
N ALA A 31 -2.06 0.89 21.23
CA ALA A 31 -1.17 0.09 20.40
C ALA A 31 -1.93 -0.61 19.27
N ASP A 32 -3.12 -1.14 19.55
CA ASP A 32 -4.01 -1.77 18.59
C ASP A 32 -4.53 -0.77 17.54
N ALA A 33 -4.94 0.42 17.98
CA ALA A 33 -5.36 1.50 17.08
C ALA A 33 -4.25 1.89 16.10
N ARG A 34 -3.02 2.08 16.58
CA ARG A 34 -1.86 2.37 15.70
C ARG A 34 -1.51 1.20 14.78
N ALA A 35 -1.65 -0.04 15.24
CA ALA A 35 -1.41 -1.21 14.40
C ALA A 35 -2.44 -1.30 13.27
N THR A 36 -3.70 -1.03 13.58
CA THR A 36 -4.80 -0.97 12.62
C THR A 36 -4.60 0.14 11.60
N GLU A 37 -4.26 1.36 12.06
CA GLU A 37 -3.94 2.49 11.18
C GLU A 37 -2.79 2.17 10.23
N LYS A 38 -1.69 1.60 10.74
CA LYS A 38 -0.55 1.18 9.91
C LYS A 38 -0.94 0.10 8.88
N ALA A 39 -1.79 -0.86 9.27
CA ALA A 39 -2.27 -1.88 8.35
C ALA A 39 -3.13 -1.26 7.23
N GLY A 40 -3.99 -0.29 7.57
CA GLY A 40 -4.75 0.50 6.60
C GLY A 40 -3.85 1.23 5.61
N LEU A 41 -2.87 2.00 6.10
CA LEU A 41 -1.91 2.70 5.26
C LEU A 41 -1.09 1.77 4.36
N ALA A 42 -0.69 0.60 4.88
CA ALA A 42 0.02 -0.40 4.08
C ALA A 42 -0.89 -1.01 2.99
N GLN A 43 -2.18 -1.19 3.28
CA GLN A 43 -3.16 -1.65 2.31
C GLN A 43 -3.42 -0.61 1.22
N GLU A 44 -3.59 0.67 1.58
CA GLU A 44 -3.76 1.78 0.65
C GLU A 44 -2.56 1.87 -0.30
N ARG A 45 -1.33 1.82 0.23
CA ARG A 45 -0.11 1.80 -0.60
C ARG A 45 -0.07 0.60 -1.55
N ARG A 46 -0.49 -0.58 -1.09
CA ARG A 46 -0.54 -1.78 -1.93
C ARG A 46 -1.57 -1.63 -3.05
N ILE A 47 -2.72 -1.01 -2.78
CA ILE A 47 -3.76 -0.75 -3.78
C ILE A 47 -3.22 0.22 -4.83
N ALA A 48 -2.60 1.33 -4.40
CA ALA A 48 -2.01 2.31 -5.32
C ALA A 48 -0.93 1.68 -6.22
N LEU A 49 -0.04 0.86 -5.67
CA LEU A 49 0.96 0.12 -6.46
C LEU A 49 0.29 -0.84 -7.46
N TYR A 50 -0.74 -1.57 -7.03
CA TYR A 50 -1.46 -2.47 -7.91
C TYR A 50 -2.14 -1.73 -9.06
N GLU A 51 -2.78 -0.59 -8.79
CA GLU A 51 -3.43 0.25 -9.81
C GLU A 51 -2.40 0.76 -10.83
N ALA A 52 -1.24 1.25 -10.37
CA ALA A 52 -0.16 1.69 -11.26
C ALA A 52 0.37 0.56 -12.16
N GLU A 53 0.54 -0.65 -11.63
CA GLU A 53 0.96 -1.81 -12.43
C GLU A 53 -0.09 -2.20 -13.48
N ILE A 54 -1.38 -2.11 -13.15
CA ILE A 54 -2.46 -2.35 -14.11
C ILE A 54 -2.44 -1.31 -15.23
N GLU A 55 -2.24 -0.02 -14.91
CA GLU A 55 -2.12 1.02 -15.91
C GLU A 55 -0.91 0.80 -16.83
N GLN A 56 0.22 0.37 -16.28
CA GLN A 56 1.40 0.03 -17.07
C GLN A 56 1.12 -1.14 -18.03
N GLU A 57 0.48 -2.21 -17.55
CA GLU A 57 0.10 -3.36 -18.38
C GLU A 57 -0.88 -2.97 -19.50
N ILE A 58 -1.80 -2.04 -19.25
CA ILE A 58 -2.70 -1.51 -20.29
C ILE A 58 -1.90 -0.82 -21.40
N ALA A 59 -0.91 -0.01 -21.02
CA ALA A 59 -0.05 0.71 -21.95
C ALA A 59 0.82 -0.24 -22.79
N ASP A 60 1.46 -1.20 -22.12
CA ASP A 60 2.28 -2.24 -22.76
C ASP A 60 1.43 -3.09 -23.71
N TYR A 61 0.21 -3.43 -23.30
CA TYR A 61 -0.73 -4.14 -24.14
C TYR A 61 -1.14 -3.30 -25.35
N ALA A 62 -1.45 -2.01 -25.20
CA ALA A 62 -1.75 -1.11 -26.32
C ALA A 62 -0.58 -1.05 -27.32
N GLN A 63 0.64 -0.90 -26.81
CA GLN A 63 1.86 -0.92 -27.62
C GLN A 63 2.03 -2.26 -28.36
N SER A 64 1.77 -3.39 -27.70
CA SER A 64 1.87 -4.72 -28.31
C SER A 64 0.90 -4.94 -29.47
N GLN A 65 -0.27 -4.28 -29.42
CA GLN A 65 -1.29 -4.33 -30.45
C GLN A 65 -1.08 -3.28 -31.55
N GLY A 66 -0.11 -2.37 -31.37
CA GLY A 66 0.12 -1.24 -32.27
C GLY A 66 -1.05 -0.25 -32.33
N ILE A 67 -1.81 -0.14 -31.23
CA ILE A 67 -2.94 0.79 -31.12
C ILE A 67 -2.62 1.90 -30.12
N ASP A 68 -3.28 3.04 -30.29
CA ASP A 68 -3.13 4.17 -29.37
C ASP A 68 -3.69 3.81 -27.98
N GLU A 69 -3.07 4.36 -26.95
CA GLU A 69 -3.47 4.10 -25.56
C GLU A 69 -4.86 4.66 -25.25
N ILE A 70 -5.26 5.78 -25.88
CA ILE A 70 -6.63 6.31 -25.82
C ILE A 70 -7.61 5.31 -26.43
N ASP A 71 -7.28 4.76 -27.60
CA ASP A 71 -8.12 3.76 -28.26
C ASP A 71 -8.25 2.49 -27.40
N MET A 72 -7.20 2.11 -26.67
CA MET A 72 -7.25 1.00 -25.73
C MET A 72 -8.18 1.32 -24.54
N LEU A 73 -8.04 2.50 -23.93
CA LEU A 73 -8.87 2.92 -22.80
C LEU A 73 -10.36 2.98 -23.17
N LEU A 74 -10.69 3.49 -24.36
CA LEU A 74 -12.06 3.48 -24.88
C LEU A 74 -12.60 2.06 -25.05
N ARG A 75 -11.77 1.10 -25.51
CA ARG A 75 -12.16 -0.31 -25.63
C ARG A 75 -12.35 -0.99 -24.27
N LEU A 76 -11.63 -0.54 -23.25
CA LEU A 76 -11.76 -1.00 -21.87
C LEU A 76 -12.98 -0.38 -21.15
N GLY A 77 -13.68 0.56 -21.80
CA GLY A 77 -14.95 1.10 -21.34
C GLY A 77 -14.88 2.49 -20.72
N VAL A 78 -13.81 3.26 -20.98
CA VAL A 78 -13.78 4.69 -20.66
C VAL A 78 -14.83 5.42 -21.51
N ASP A 79 -15.58 6.35 -20.90
CA ASP A 79 -16.80 6.90 -21.51
C ASP A 79 -16.51 7.94 -22.59
N SER A 80 -15.31 8.54 -22.60
CA SER A 80 -14.93 9.54 -23.60
C SER A 80 -13.41 9.69 -23.81
N ASP A 81 -13.02 10.24 -24.96
CA ASP A 81 -11.63 10.63 -25.27
C ASP A 81 -11.08 11.65 -24.26
N GLU A 82 -11.94 12.51 -23.70
CA GLU A 82 -11.54 13.52 -22.73
C GLU A 82 -11.17 12.86 -21.40
N GLU A 83 -11.99 11.94 -20.91
CA GLU A 83 -11.71 11.13 -19.73
C GLU A 83 -10.44 10.27 -19.93
N ALA A 84 -10.28 9.65 -21.11
CA ALA A 84 -9.07 8.89 -21.42
C ALA A 84 -7.80 9.75 -21.38
N ARG A 85 -7.87 10.99 -21.88
CA ARG A 85 -6.75 11.94 -21.82
C ARG A 85 -6.46 12.42 -20.40
N GLU A 86 -7.49 12.63 -19.59
CA GLU A 86 -7.33 12.97 -18.17
C GLU A 86 -6.63 11.86 -17.40
N LEU A 87 -7.00 10.60 -17.62
CA LEU A 87 -6.33 9.44 -17.03
C LEU A 87 -4.85 9.38 -17.42
N LEU A 88 -4.53 9.56 -18.71
CA LEU A 88 -3.15 9.59 -19.19
C LEU A 88 -2.34 10.78 -18.66
N ALA A 89 -3.00 11.92 -18.41
CA ALA A 89 -2.36 13.09 -17.83
C ALA A 89 -2.06 12.90 -16.34
N LEU A 90 -2.98 12.26 -15.60
CA LEU A 90 -2.80 11.91 -14.20
C LEU A 90 -1.63 10.94 -14.00
N ARG A 91 -1.53 9.92 -14.87
CA ARG A 91 -0.39 8.99 -14.86
C ARG A 91 0.95 9.69 -15.05
N ARG A 92 1.07 10.58 -16.03
CA ARG A 92 2.31 11.35 -16.25
C ARG A 92 2.68 12.23 -15.05
N GLN A 93 1.70 12.81 -14.37
CA GLN A 93 1.95 13.61 -13.16
C GLN A 93 2.42 12.75 -11.98
N GLN A 94 1.94 11.52 -11.86
CA GLN A 94 2.42 10.58 -10.85
C GLN A 94 3.86 10.13 -11.14
N ASP A 95 4.19 9.83 -12.41
CA ASP A 95 5.55 9.49 -12.82
C ASP A 95 6.55 10.63 -12.58
N GLU A 96 6.15 11.88 -12.84
CA GLU A 96 6.97 13.07 -12.58
C GLU A 96 7.10 13.37 -11.07
N GLY A 97 6.08 13.05 -10.27
CA GLY A 97 6.08 13.20 -8.82
C GLY A 97 6.98 12.19 -8.10
N ASP A 98 6.99 10.93 -8.54
CA ASP A 98 7.81 9.86 -7.97
C ASP A 98 9.30 9.97 -8.35
N GLN A 99 9.63 10.62 -9.46
CA GLN A 99 11.02 10.91 -9.85
C GLN A 99 11.61 12.15 -9.13
N GLY A 100 10.79 12.90 -8.38
CA GLY A 100 11.16 14.16 -7.73
C GLY A 100 11.27 14.14 -6.19
N ALA A 101 10.99 13.01 -5.53
CA ALA A 101 10.99 12.85 -4.07
C ALA A 101 12.11 11.91 -3.57
#